data_AF-A0A383CSQ8-F1
#
_entry.id   AF-A0A383CSQ8-F1
#
_cell.length_a   1.000
_cell.length_b   1.000
_cell.length_c   1.000
_cell.angle_alpha   90.00
_cell.angle_beta   90.00
_cell.angle_gamma   90.00
#
_symmetry.space_group_name_H-M   'P 1'
#
loop_
_entity.id
_entity.type
_entity.pdbx_description
1 polymer ?
#
loop_
_entity_poly.entity_id
_entity_poly.type
_entity_poly.pdbx_seq_one_letter_code
_entity_poly.pdbx_strand_id
1 'polypeptide(L)'
;ILMLQELLENKNIKYMFTHVNEHVINGLIGPSNTYINSLRSFIKFGEWYNFPGHEETTGFDQWAKWNKYEYATSHPLEKAHEDAAELLYEKVKTITQN
;
A
#
# COMPACT_ATOMS: atom_id res chain seq x y z
N ILE A 1 11.60 2.75 1.27
CA ILE A 1 10.97 1.67 0.47
C ILE A 1 12.03 0.70 -0.03
N LEU A 2 12.91 1.08 -0.98
CA LEU A 2 13.92 0.19 -1.57
C LEU A 2 14.77 -0.57 -0.53
N MET A 3 15.34 0.14 0.46
CA MET A 3 16.16 -0.51 1.51
C MET A 3 15.38 -1.53 2.34
N LEU A 4 14.10 -1.26 2.65
CA LEU A 4 13.26 -2.18 3.41
C LEU A 4 12.88 -3.40 2.55
N GLN A 5 12.54 -3.17 1.28
CA GLN A 5 12.28 -4.22 0.31
C GLN A 5 13.49 -5.17 0.21
N GLU A 6 14.68 -4.61 -0.02
CA GLU A 6 15.93 -5.37 -0.12
C GLU A 6 16.23 -6.15 1.17
N LEU A 7 16.03 -5.53 2.35
CA LEU A 7 16.21 -6.20 3.63
C LEU A 7 15.29 -7.42 3.79
N LEU A 8 14.02 -7.30 3.41
CA LEU A 8 13.02 -8.37 3.52
C LEU A 8 13.31 -9.50 2.53
N GLU A 9 13.67 -9.16 1.28
CA GLU A 9 14.08 -10.12 0.26
C GLU A 9 15.33 -10.89 0.67
N ASN A 10 16.37 -10.20 1.15
CA ASN A 10 17.61 -10.82 1.62
C ASN A 10 17.40 -11.75 2.83
N LYS A 11 16.32 -11.54 3.59
CA LYS A 11 15.93 -12.39 4.72
C LYS A 11 14.92 -13.47 4.34
N ASN A 12 14.54 -13.58 3.06
CA ASN A 12 13.48 -14.46 2.56
C ASN A 12 12.14 -14.29 3.30
N ILE A 13 11.83 -13.05 3.71
CA ILE A 13 10.57 -12.71 4.37
C ILE A 13 9.56 -12.29 3.30
N LYS A 14 8.47 -13.05 3.12
CA LYS A 14 7.34 -12.62 2.28
C LYS A 14 6.78 -11.31 2.85
N TYR A 15 6.55 -10.32 2.00
CA TYR A 15 6.09 -9.01 2.41
C TYR A 15 5.04 -8.47 1.44
N MET A 16 4.35 -7.42 1.89
CA MET A 16 3.42 -6.66 1.09
C MET A 16 3.45 -5.23 1.62
N PHE A 17 3.45 -4.25 0.72
CA PHE A 17 3.33 -2.84 1.10
C PHE A 17 1.92 -2.34 0.84
N THR A 18 1.52 -1.26 1.49
CA THR A 18 0.32 -0.49 1.15
C THR A 18 0.58 0.98 1.45
N HIS A 19 -0.38 1.85 1.15
CA HIS A 19 -0.22 3.30 1.24
C HIS A 19 -1.47 3.97 1.79
N VAL A 20 -1.28 5.20 2.26
CA VAL A 20 -2.35 5.98 2.90
C VAL A 20 -3.30 6.59 1.88
N ASN A 21 -2.81 7.08 0.73
CA ASN A 21 -3.62 7.69 -0.33
C ASN A 21 -2.89 7.77 -1.68
N GLU A 22 -3.63 8.10 -2.72
CA GLU A 22 -3.13 8.29 -4.09
C GLU A 22 -2.00 9.32 -4.17
N HIS A 23 -1.98 10.36 -3.33
CA HIS A 23 -0.93 11.39 -3.40
C HIS A 23 0.44 10.83 -3.04
N VAL A 24 0.50 9.86 -2.11
CA VAL A 24 1.76 9.16 -1.79
C VAL A 24 2.22 8.34 -2.98
N ILE A 25 1.33 7.58 -3.62
CA ILE A 25 1.69 6.78 -4.80
C ILE A 25 2.04 7.66 -5.98
N ASN A 26 1.25 8.68 -6.28
CA ASN A 26 1.52 9.65 -7.35
C ASN A 26 2.85 10.38 -7.12
N GLY A 27 3.20 10.69 -5.86
CA GLY A 27 4.54 11.19 -5.53
C GLY A 27 5.66 10.16 -5.73
N LEU A 28 5.35 8.88 -5.61
CA LEU A 28 6.30 7.77 -5.84
C LEU A 28 6.43 7.36 -7.31
N ILE A 29 5.41 7.55 -8.15
CA ILE A 29 5.39 7.12 -9.56
C ILE A 29 5.40 8.27 -10.57
N GLY A 30 5.02 9.47 -10.16
CA GLY A 30 4.86 10.63 -11.03
C GLY A 30 6.19 11.09 -11.65
N PRO A 31 6.17 11.79 -12.79
CA PRO A 31 7.37 12.14 -13.54
C PRO A 31 8.40 12.88 -12.67
N SER A 32 9.65 12.43 -12.72
CA SER A 32 10.81 13.08 -12.09
C SER A 32 12.03 13.00 -13.00
N ASN A 33 13.20 13.37 -12.50
CA ASN A 33 14.45 13.28 -13.26
C ASN A 33 14.84 11.80 -13.53
N THR A 34 15.71 11.59 -14.53
CA THR A 34 16.12 10.24 -14.98
C THR A 34 16.69 9.38 -13.86
N TYR A 35 17.42 9.97 -12.91
CA TYR A 35 17.98 9.25 -11.77
C TYR A 35 16.89 8.74 -10.83
N ILE A 36 15.93 9.58 -10.46
CA ILE A 36 14.79 9.18 -9.61
C ILE A 36 13.92 8.13 -10.31
N ASN A 37 13.67 8.28 -11.62
CA ASN A 37 12.91 7.28 -12.38
C ASN A 37 13.65 5.93 -12.43
N SER A 38 14.98 5.95 -12.54
CA SER A 38 15.80 4.73 -12.49
C SER A 38 15.77 4.09 -11.11
N LEU A 39 15.76 4.86 -10.02
CA LEU A 39 15.60 4.30 -8.68
C LEU A 39 14.22 3.66 -8.48
N ARG A 40 13.17 4.32 -8.98
CA ARG A 40 11.78 3.84 -8.86
C ARG A 40 11.54 2.54 -9.63
N SER A 41 12.25 2.28 -10.72
CA SER A 41 12.10 1.02 -11.47
C SER A 41 12.53 -0.21 -10.67
N PHE A 42 13.31 -0.05 -9.60
CA PHE A 42 13.67 -1.14 -8.67
C PHE A 42 12.59 -1.43 -7.61
N ILE A 43 11.58 -0.56 -7.46
CA ILE A 43 10.48 -0.78 -6.52
C ILE A 43 9.54 -1.83 -7.13
N LYS A 44 9.29 -2.92 -6.40
CA LYS A 44 8.36 -3.98 -6.82
C LYS A 44 6.93 -3.57 -6.50
N PHE A 45 6.34 -2.69 -7.32
CA PHE A 45 4.96 -2.25 -7.18
C PHE A 45 3.92 -3.39 -7.28
N GLY A 46 4.29 -4.55 -7.85
CA GLY A 46 3.44 -5.75 -7.83
C GLY A 46 3.20 -6.32 -6.43
N GLU A 47 4.08 -6.02 -5.46
CA GLU A 47 3.94 -6.42 -4.05
C GLU A 47 3.18 -5.37 -3.21
N TRP A 48 2.53 -4.39 -3.86
CA TRP A 48 1.75 -3.36 -3.19
C TRP A 48 0.26 -3.70 -3.27
N TYR A 49 -0.39 -3.59 -2.13
CA TYR A 49 -1.83 -3.70 -2.01
C TYR A 49 -2.47 -2.33 -2.13
N ASN A 50 -3.36 -2.21 -3.12
CA ASN A 50 -4.33 -1.13 -3.24
C ASN A 50 -5.66 -1.60 -2.64
N PHE A 51 -6.27 -0.74 -1.84
CA PHE A 51 -7.58 -1.03 -1.27
C PHE A 51 -8.66 -1.04 -2.36
N PRO A 52 -9.80 -1.72 -2.15
CA PRO A 52 -10.91 -1.69 -3.09
C PRO A 52 -11.39 -0.25 -3.29
N GLY A 53 -11.68 0.15 -4.52
CA GLY A 53 -11.95 1.56 -4.79
C GLY A 53 -12.24 1.88 -6.23
N HIS A 54 -12.51 3.16 -6.49
CA HIS A 54 -12.78 3.67 -7.82
C HIS A 54 -11.49 4.01 -8.59
N GLU A 55 -10.42 4.33 -7.87
CA GLU A 55 -9.13 4.69 -8.44
C GLU A 55 -8.20 3.47 -8.50
N GLU A 56 -7.34 3.42 -9.54
CA GLU A 56 -6.35 2.36 -9.72
C GLU A 56 -5.39 2.21 -8.52
N THR A 57 -5.19 3.31 -7.78
CA THR A 57 -4.28 3.39 -6.62
C THR A 57 -4.99 3.92 -5.39
N THR A 58 -5.97 3.16 -4.88
CA THR A 58 -6.70 3.53 -3.66
C THR A 58 -5.89 3.17 -2.41
N GLY A 59 -5.61 4.17 -1.56
CA GLY A 59 -4.96 3.99 -0.27
C GLY A 59 -5.96 3.79 0.89
N PHE A 60 -5.44 3.40 2.05
CA PHE A 60 -6.26 3.12 3.24
C PHE A 60 -7.18 4.28 3.65
N ASP A 61 -6.66 5.51 3.70
CA ASP A 61 -7.44 6.68 4.13
C ASP A 61 -8.53 7.05 3.11
N GLN A 62 -8.26 6.88 1.82
CA GLN A 62 -9.26 7.11 0.77
C GLN A 62 -10.38 6.08 0.83
N TRP A 63 -10.01 4.81 0.92
CA TRP A 63 -10.96 3.72 1.11
C TRP A 63 -11.81 3.94 2.35
N ALA A 64 -11.20 4.35 3.48
CA ALA A 64 -11.94 4.60 4.71
C ALA A 64 -12.93 5.77 4.57
N LYS A 65 -12.54 6.87 3.90
CA LYS A 65 -13.44 8.00 3.60
C LYS A 65 -14.63 7.59 2.75
N TRP A 66 -14.39 6.82 1.68
CA TRP A 66 -15.47 6.38 0.78
C TRP A 66 -16.46 5.45 1.46
N ASN A 67 -15.99 4.62 2.39
CA ASN A 67 -16.82 3.74 3.20
C ASN A 67 -17.42 4.43 4.44
N LYS A 68 -17.20 5.74 4.61
CA LYS A 68 -17.79 6.58 5.67
C LYS A 68 -17.49 6.06 7.08
N TYR A 69 -16.29 5.49 7.28
CA TYR A 69 -15.85 5.14 8.63
C TYR A 69 -15.72 6.37 9.52
N GLU A 70 -15.83 6.17 10.83
CA GLU A 70 -15.59 7.22 11.81
C GLU A 70 -14.11 7.59 11.87
N TYR A 71 -13.83 8.84 12.23
CA TYR A 71 -12.49 9.42 12.24
C TYR A 71 -12.14 10.00 13.61
N ALA A 72 -10.87 9.85 14.00
CA ALA A 72 -10.24 10.71 14.98
C ALA A 72 -9.91 12.08 14.33
N THR A 73 -8.94 12.80 14.90
CA THR A 73 -8.51 14.09 14.34
C THR A 73 -7.82 13.98 12.98
N SER A 74 -7.13 12.87 12.69
CA SER A 74 -6.34 12.74 11.44
C SER A 74 -6.36 11.36 10.78
N HIS A 75 -7.04 10.37 11.35
CA HIS A 75 -7.05 9.00 10.82
C HIS A 75 -8.38 8.28 11.13
N PRO A 76 -8.72 7.23 10.36
CA PRO A 76 -9.86 6.37 10.65
C PRO A 76 -9.80 5.76 12.06
N LEU A 77 -10.94 5.53 12.69
CA LEU A 77 -11.03 4.83 13.98
C LEU A 77 -10.91 3.31 13.82
N GLU A 78 -10.90 2.60 14.96
CA GLU A 78 -10.63 1.17 15.08
C GLU A 78 -11.37 0.31 14.06
N LYS A 79 -12.66 0.58 13.82
CA LYS A 79 -13.46 -0.24 12.91
C LYS A 79 -12.92 -0.28 11.48
N ALA A 80 -12.37 0.84 10.99
CA ALA A 80 -11.73 0.87 9.68
C ALA A 80 -10.44 0.04 9.67
N HIS A 81 -9.69 0.03 10.78
CA HIS A 81 -8.48 -0.76 10.91
C HIS A 81 -8.77 -2.26 10.95
N GLU A 82 -9.81 -2.68 11.67
CA GLU A 82 -10.26 -4.08 11.71
C GLU A 82 -10.61 -4.59 10.31
N ASP A 83 -11.47 -3.86 9.59
CA ASP A 83 -11.94 -4.27 8.27
C ASP A 83 -10.79 -4.22 7.24
N ALA A 84 -9.88 -3.25 7.35
CA ALA A 84 -8.67 -3.21 6.55
C ALA A 84 -7.75 -4.41 6.84
N ALA A 85 -7.60 -4.80 8.11
CA ALA A 85 -6.79 -5.96 8.48
C ALA A 85 -7.35 -7.25 7.87
N GLU A 86 -8.67 -7.41 7.80
CA GLU A 86 -9.30 -8.56 7.15
C GLU A 86 -9.02 -8.59 5.63
N LEU A 87 -9.13 -7.44 4.95
CA LEU A 87 -8.77 -7.32 3.53
C LEU A 87 -7.31 -7.68 3.25
N LEU A 88 -6.39 -7.18 4.09
CA LEU A 88 -4.96 -7.47 3.98
C LEU A 88 -4.67 -8.95 4.28
N TYR A 89 -5.35 -9.52 5.28
CA TYR A 89 -5.20 -10.93 5.65
C TYR A 89 -5.62 -11.86 4.51
N GLU A 90 -6.75 -11.60 3.86
CA GLU A 90 -7.19 -12.35 2.69
C GLU A 90 -6.16 -12.24 1.54
N LYS A 91 -5.61 -11.05 1.29
CA LYS A 91 -4.53 -10.91 0.30
C LYS A 91 -3.30 -11.74 0.68
N VAL A 92 -2.86 -11.69 1.93
CA VAL A 92 -1.70 -12.47 2.41
C VAL A 92 -1.93 -13.97 2.26
N LYS A 93 -3.14 -14.49 2.53
CA LYS A 93 -3.48 -15.89 2.26
C LYS A 93 -3.24 -16.27 0.81
N THR A 94 -3.69 -15.44 -0.14
CA THR A 94 -3.47 -15.71 -1.57
C THR A 94 -2.00 -15.76 -1.98
N ILE A 95 -1.14 -14.97 -1.31
CA ILE A 95 0.31 -14.93 -1.59
C ILE A 95 1.06 -16.09 -0.90
N THR A 96 0.53 -16.61 0.21
CA THR A 96 1.18 -17.65 1.01
C THR A 96 0.79 -19.08 0.61
N GLN A 97 -0.36 -19.26 -0.03
CA GLN A 97 -0.86 -20.56 -0.49
C GLN A 97 -0.38 -20.98 -1.90
N ASN A 98 0.26 -20.06 -2.63
CA ASN A 98 1.02 -20.34 -3.86
C ASN A 98 2.52 -20.47 -3.56
#